data_AF-A0AAU4RV39-F1
#
_entry.id   AF-A0AAU4RV39-F1
#
_cell.length_a   1.000
_cell.length_b   1.000
_cell.length_c   1.000
_cell.angle_alpha   90.00
_cell.angle_beta   90.00
_cell.angle_gamma   90.00
#
_symmetry.space_group_name_H-M   'P 1'
#
loop_
_entity.id
_entity.type
_entity.pdbx_description
1 polymer ?
#
loop_
_entity_poly.entity_id
_entity_poly.type
_entity_poly.pdbx_seq_one_letter_code
_entity_poly.pdbx_strand_id
1 'polypeptide(L)'
;MTGVWDEWLATLPKDKQDVAGELRDRFEELGAEDPEGWTRSEISENIPQLARFLILRAIRRQAVDSWARAGALTAIPAAQRLLAAGADPGDLLGLVQSAVHDTAFAVLECLDEGRDAEASEEHPGWSLVEVGGAHAGPSRRIEGLHEDLQP
;
A
#
# COMPACT_ATOMS: atom_id res chain seq x y z
N MET A 1 -24.13 23.45 1.84
CA MET A 1 -24.00 22.19 2.58
C MET A 1 -22.52 22.00 2.79
N THR A 2 -22.04 22.10 4.02
CA THR A 2 -20.67 21.73 4.39
C THR A 2 -20.49 20.24 4.12
N GLY A 3 -19.37 19.84 3.54
CA GLY A 3 -19.10 18.43 3.26
C GLY A 3 -18.83 17.64 4.54
N VAL A 4 -18.90 16.30 4.47
CA VAL A 4 -18.57 15.41 5.60
C VAL A 4 -17.14 15.69 6.13
N TRP A 5 -16.22 16.03 5.25
CA TRP A 5 -14.87 16.49 5.59
C TRP A 5 -14.85 17.76 6.42
N ASP A 6 -15.55 18.82 5.98
CA ASP A 6 -15.55 20.11 6.68
C ASP A 6 -16.14 19.98 8.09
N GLU A 7 -17.18 19.15 8.23
CA GLU A 7 -17.81 18.86 9.53
C GLU A 7 -16.84 18.13 10.46
N TRP A 8 -16.13 17.11 9.96
CA TRP A 8 -15.12 16.40 10.73
C TRP A 8 -13.93 17.30 11.09
N LEU A 9 -13.41 18.08 10.13
CA LEU A 9 -12.29 18.98 10.32
C LEU A 9 -12.60 20.01 11.42
N ALA A 10 -13.84 20.53 11.45
CA ALA A 10 -14.28 21.46 12.49
C ALA A 10 -14.30 20.87 13.91
N THR A 11 -14.31 19.53 14.06
CA THR A 11 -14.22 18.88 15.38
C THR A 11 -12.80 18.84 15.95
N LEU A 12 -11.79 19.04 15.10
CA LEU A 12 -10.39 18.94 15.49
C LEU A 12 -9.85 20.25 16.10
N PRO A 13 -8.87 20.16 17.01
CA PRO A 13 -8.04 21.31 17.40
C PRO A 13 -7.40 21.99 16.19
N LYS A 14 -7.16 23.30 16.26
CA LYS A 14 -6.71 24.09 15.10
C LYS A 14 -5.38 23.60 14.50
N ASP A 15 -4.43 23.20 15.34
CA ASP A 15 -3.17 22.60 14.91
C ASP A 15 -3.38 21.28 14.15
N LYS A 16 -4.36 20.47 14.58
CA LYS A 16 -4.73 19.22 13.89
C LYS A 16 -5.48 19.47 12.59
N GLN A 17 -6.22 20.57 12.47
CA GLN A 17 -6.88 20.95 11.21
C GLN A 17 -5.87 21.26 10.12
N ASP A 18 -4.82 22.02 10.45
CA ASP A 18 -3.80 22.40 9.48
C ASP A 18 -3.02 21.15 9.01
N VAL A 19 -2.63 20.27 9.94
CA VAL A 19 -1.99 18.97 9.60
C VAL A 19 -2.91 18.07 8.76
N ALA A 20 -4.21 18.00 9.07
CA ALA A 20 -5.17 17.23 8.28
C ALA A 20 -5.31 17.78 6.86
N GLY A 21 -5.33 19.10 6.68
CA GLY A 21 -5.32 19.71 5.35
C GLY A 21 -4.09 19.30 4.54
N GLU A 22 -2.89 19.47 5.11
CA GLU A 22 -1.64 19.09 4.44
C GLU A 22 -1.55 17.59 4.11
N LEU A 23 -2.05 16.74 5.01
CA LEU A 23 -2.03 15.29 4.82
C LEU A 23 -2.96 14.84 3.69
N ARG A 24 -4.17 15.41 3.63
CA ARG A 24 -5.13 15.16 2.55
C ARG A 24 -4.54 15.57 1.21
N ASP A 25 -3.97 16.76 1.13
CA ASP A 25 -3.39 17.28 -0.11
C ASP A 25 -2.23 16.38 -0.60
N ARG A 26 -1.44 15.79 0.31
CA ARG A 26 -0.42 14.80 -0.05
C ARG A 26 -0.99 13.50 -0.58
N PHE A 27 -2.03 12.96 0.04
CA PHE A 27 -2.69 11.76 -0.48
C PHE A 27 -3.28 12.02 -1.87
N GLU A 28 -3.87 13.20 -2.09
CA GLU A 28 -4.37 13.62 -3.41
C GLU A 28 -3.23 13.74 -4.44
N GLU A 29 -2.13 14.41 -4.09
CA GLU A 29 -0.94 14.52 -4.97
C GLU A 29 -0.39 13.13 -5.35
N LEU A 30 -0.39 12.20 -4.39
CA LEU A 30 0.07 10.83 -4.62
C LEU A 30 -0.98 9.95 -5.32
N GLY A 31 -2.18 10.47 -5.59
CA GLY A 31 -3.25 9.79 -6.33
C GLY A 31 -3.99 8.73 -5.53
N ALA A 32 -4.21 8.94 -4.24
CA ALA A 32 -5.10 8.09 -3.44
C ALA A 32 -6.55 8.24 -3.91
N GLU A 33 -7.32 7.15 -3.94
CA GLU A 33 -8.73 7.16 -4.34
C GLU A 33 -9.62 7.87 -3.29
N ASP A 34 -9.26 7.79 -2.01
CA ASP A 34 -9.96 8.43 -0.89
C ASP A 34 -8.99 9.20 0.02
N PRO A 35 -8.45 10.36 -0.42
CA PRO A 35 -7.49 11.14 0.37
C PRO A 35 -8.02 11.55 1.75
N GLU A 36 -9.33 11.81 1.86
CA GLU A 36 -9.99 12.21 3.09
C GLU A 36 -10.09 11.04 4.10
N GLY A 37 -10.42 9.84 3.62
CA GLY A 37 -10.48 8.63 4.43
C GLY A 37 -9.12 8.26 5.05
N TRP A 38 -8.07 8.23 4.23
CA TRP A 38 -6.70 7.99 4.69
C TRP A 38 -6.26 9.01 5.75
N THR A 39 -6.54 10.29 5.49
CA THR A 39 -6.20 11.38 6.41
C THR A 39 -6.94 11.26 7.74
N ARG A 40 -8.25 10.99 7.68
CA ARG A 40 -9.07 10.83 8.88
C ARG A 40 -8.55 9.70 9.75
N SER A 41 -8.18 8.57 9.13
CA SER A 41 -7.63 7.42 9.85
C SER A 41 -6.30 7.77 10.53
N GLU A 42 -5.35 8.40 9.84
CA GLU A 42 -4.08 8.79 10.46
C GLU A 42 -4.25 9.76 11.63
N ILE A 43 -5.12 10.76 11.49
CA ILE A 43 -5.35 11.74 12.55
C ILE A 43 -6.11 11.13 13.74
N SER A 44 -7.13 10.31 13.49
CA SER A 44 -8.02 9.78 14.53
C SER A 44 -7.43 8.58 15.26
N GLU A 45 -6.67 7.74 14.56
CA GLU A 45 -6.11 6.50 15.07
C GLU A 45 -4.63 6.63 15.42
N ASN A 46 -3.99 7.75 15.04
CA ASN A 46 -2.58 8.02 15.28
C ASN A 46 -1.64 6.95 14.69
N ILE A 47 -1.99 6.45 13.50
CA ILE A 47 -1.21 5.46 12.74
C ILE A 47 -0.59 6.10 11.49
N PRO A 48 0.57 5.61 11.01
CA PRO A 48 1.32 6.25 9.92
C PRO A 48 0.74 5.92 8.54
N GLN A 49 -0.48 6.38 8.23
CA GLN A 49 -1.15 6.03 6.98
C GLN A 49 -0.41 6.52 5.74
N LEU A 50 0.20 7.71 5.76
CA LEU A 50 0.96 8.17 4.60
C LEU A 50 2.13 7.24 4.29
N ALA A 51 2.79 6.72 5.33
CA ALA A 51 3.86 5.75 5.15
C ALA A 51 3.33 4.41 4.62
N ARG A 52 2.22 3.89 5.18
CA ARG A 52 1.49 2.69 4.71
C ARG A 52 1.11 2.82 3.24
N PHE A 53 0.52 3.93 2.85
CA PHE A 53 0.14 4.21 1.47
C PHE A 53 1.35 4.27 0.53
N LEU A 54 2.44 4.93 0.94
CA LEU A 54 3.64 5.06 0.11
C LEU A 54 4.28 3.71 -0.20
N ILE A 55 4.39 2.81 0.78
CA ILE A 55 4.94 1.47 0.54
C ILE A 55 4.01 0.64 -0.36
N LEU A 56 2.69 0.67 -0.12
CA LEU A 56 1.72 -0.05 -0.95
C LEU A 56 1.72 0.45 -2.40
N ARG A 57 1.74 1.77 -2.58
CA ARG A 57 1.87 2.41 -3.91
C ARG A 57 3.18 2.00 -4.59
N ALA A 58 4.29 1.95 -3.86
CA ALA A 58 5.57 1.54 -4.40
C ALA A 58 5.60 0.07 -4.83
N ILE A 59 4.99 -0.82 -4.03
CA ILE A 59 4.87 -2.25 -4.33
C ILE A 59 3.99 -2.47 -5.56
N ARG A 60 2.78 -1.89 -5.60
CA ARG A 60 1.90 -2.02 -6.77
C ARG A 60 2.60 -1.63 -8.06
N ARG A 61 3.23 -0.45 -8.08
CA ARG A 61 3.91 0.08 -9.28
C ARG A 61 5.11 -0.77 -9.73
N GLN A 62 5.82 -1.38 -8.79
CA GLN A 62 7.07 -2.12 -9.08
C GLN A 62 6.83 -3.61 -9.32
N ALA A 63 5.96 -4.24 -8.53
CA ALA A 63 5.69 -5.66 -8.60
C ALA A 63 4.52 -5.98 -9.53
N VAL A 64 3.37 -5.32 -9.37
CA VAL A 64 2.12 -5.69 -10.06
C VAL A 64 2.02 -5.02 -11.44
N ASP A 65 2.04 -3.69 -11.48
CA ASP A 65 1.84 -2.91 -12.72
C ASP A 65 2.99 -3.10 -13.72
N SER A 66 4.14 -3.58 -13.25
CA SER A 66 5.30 -3.81 -14.12
C SER A 66 5.07 -4.88 -15.17
N TRP A 67 4.14 -5.82 -14.92
CA TRP A 67 3.77 -6.87 -15.85
C TRP A 67 2.90 -6.38 -17.00
N ALA A 68 2.16 -5.28 -16.82
CA ALA A 68 1.37 -4.66 -17.88
C ALA A 68 2.24 -3.91 -18.90
N ARG A 69 3.55 -3.74 -18.63
CA ARG A 69 4.47 -3.09 -19.57
C ARG A 69 4.68 -3.97 -20.80
N ALA A 70 4.71 -3.31 -21.97
CA ALA A 70 4.99 -3.98 -23.23
C ALA A 70 6.29 -4.78 -23.14
N GLY A 71 6.23 -6.05 -23.54
CA GLY A 71 7.39 -6.93 -23.55
C GLY A 71 7.60 -7.74 -22.27
N ALA A 72 6.97 -7.40 -21.14
CA ALA A 72 7.19 -8.09 -19.87
C ALA A 72 6.85 -9.59 -19.93
N LEU A 73 5.66 -9.93 -20.46
CA LEU A 73 5.29 -11.33 -20.68
C LEU A 73 6.21 -12.01 -21.70
N THR A 74 6.47 -11.36 -22.83
CA THR A 74 7.29 -11.95 -23.90
C THR A 74 8.78 -12.06 -23.54
N ALA A 75 9.23 -11.48 -22.42
CA ALA A 75 10.57 -11.74 -21.89
C ALA A 75 10.69 -13.16 -21.31
N ILE A 76 9.57 -13.81 -20.99
CA ILE A 76 9.53 -15.18 -20.45
C ILE A 76 9.35 -16.18 -21.60
N PRO A 77 10.31 -17.10 -21.83
CA PRO A 77 10.21 -18.08 -22.92
C PRO A 77 8.97 -18.98 -22.83
N ALA A 78 8.49 -19.28 -21.63
CA ALA A 78 7.25 -20.05 -21.43
C ALA A 78 6.02 -19.28 -21.91
N ALA A 79 5.91 -17.98 -21.58
CA ALA A 79 4.83 -17.13 -22.06
C ALA A 79 4.87 -16.96 -23.58
N GLN A 80 6.06 -16.83 -24.19
CA GLN A 80 6.20 -16.81 -25.65
C GLN A 80 5.62 -18.07 -26.30
N ARG A 81 5.89 -19.26 -25.73
CA ARG A 81 5.34 -20.52 -26.24
C ARG A 81 3.82 -20.60 -26.10
N LEU A 82 3.26 -20.10 -24.99
CA LEU A 82 1.81 -20.07 -24.77
C LEU A 82 1.12 -19.12 -25.76
N LEU A 83 1.68 -17.94 -25.99
CA LEU A 83 1.20 -16.99 -26.99
C LEU A 83 1.27 -17.58 -28.41
N ALA A 84 2.39 -18.24 -28.75
CA ALA A 84 2.54 -18.93 -30.04
C ALA A 84 1.57 -20.10 -30.22
N ALA A 85 1.10 -20.70 -29.13
CA ALA A 85 0.08 -21.73 -29.12
C ALA A 85 -1.36 -21.17 -29.16
N GLY A 86 -1.53 -19.84 -29.20
CA GLY A 86 -2.83 -19.18 -29.33
C GLY A 86 -3.51 -18.79 -28.01
N ALA A 87 -2.77 -18.79 -26.89
CA ALA A 87 -3.29 -18.25 -25.63
C ALA A 87 -3.59 -16.74 -25.76
N ASP A 88 -4.66 -16.29 -25.11
CA ASP A 88 -5.00 -14.87 -25.07
C ASP A 88 -3.98 -14.09 -24.21
N PRO A 89 -3.40 -12.98 -24.71
CA PRO A 89 -2.44 -12.19 -23.95
C PRO A 89 -3.01 -11.58 -22.67
N GLY A 90 -4.29 -11.20 -22.67
CA GLY A 90 -4.99 -10.64 -21.51
C GLY A 90 -5.18 -11.67 -20.41
N ASP A 91 -5.58 -12.89 -20.77
CA ASP A 91 -5.69 -14.01 -19.80
C ASP A 91 -4.34 -14.35 -19.16
N LEU A 92 -3.26 -14.38 -19.95
CA LEU A 92 -1.91 -14.60 -19.42
C LEU A 92 -1.44 -13.46 -18.51
N LEU A 93 -1.77 -12.21 -18.86
CA LEU A 93 -1.45 -11.06 -18.03
C LEU A 93 -2.21 -11.13 -16.70
N GLY A 94 -3.51 -11.40 -16.76
CA GLY A 94 -4.36 -11.55 -15.57
C GLY A 94 -3.83 -12.65 -14.64
N LEU A 95 -3.47 -13.82 -15.19
CA LEU A 95 -2.87 -14.90 -14.40
C LEU A 95 -1.60 -14.46 -13.66
N VAL A 96 -0.69 -13.77 -14.36
CA VAL A 96 0.56 -13.29 -13.76
C VAL A 96 0.30 -12.21 -12.72
N GLN A 97 -0.59 -11.26 -13.00
CA GLN A 97 -0.94 -10.20 -12.05
C GLN A 97 -1.59 -10.77 -10.78
N SER A 98 -2.48 -11.76 -10.90
CA SER A 98 -3.05 -12.45 -9.73
C SER A 98 -1.97 -13.19 -8.93
N ALA A 99 -1.09 -13.95 -9.57
CA ALA A 99 -0.01 -14.66 -8.86
C ALA A 99 0.94 -13.70 -8.13
N VAL A 100 1.26 -12.55 -8.74
CA VAL A 100 2.12 -11.53 -8.15
C VAL A 100 1.42 -10.78 -7.03
N HIS A 101 0.12 -10.48 -7.19
CA HIS A 101 -0.70 -9.92 -6.13
C HIS A 101 -0.73 -10.84 -4.91
N ASP A 102 -1.03 -12.12 -5.09
CA ASP A 102 -1.07 -13.10 -3.99
C ASP A 102 0.29 -13.25 -3.30
N THR A 103 1.37 -13.23 -4.09
CA THR A 103 2.74 -13.24 -3.55
C THR A 103 3.02 -11.98 -2.73
N ALA A 104 2.63 -10.80 -3.24
CA ALA A 104 2.81 -9.54 -2.53
C ALA A 104 1.99 -9.50 -1.24
N PHE A 105 0.74 -9.97 -1.26
CA PHE A 105 -0.12 -10.11 -0.09
C PHE A 105 0.55 -10.96 1.00
N ALA A 106 1.02 -12.17 0.64
CA ALA A 106 1.68 -13.07 1.59
C ALA A 106 2.95 -12.46 2.21
N VAL A 107 3.73 -11.70 1.43
CA VAL A 107 4.90 -10.98 1.94
C VAL A 107 4.48 -9.86 2.90
N LEU A 108 3.43 -9.11 2.60
CA LEU A 108 2.91 -8.06 3.47
C LEU A 108 2.35 -8.61 4.78
N GLU A 109 1.61 -9.73 4.73
CA GLU A 109 1.12 -10.44 5.91
C GLU A 109 2.29 -10.88 6.81
N CYS A 110 3.35 -11.44 6.22
CA CYS A 110 4.57 -11.80 6.94
C CYS A 110 5.27 -10.58 7.59
N LEU A 111 5.28 -9.43 6.90
CA LEU A 111 5.82 -8.18 7.47
C LEU A 111 4.97 -7.66 8.63
N ASP A 112 3.64 -7.76 8.53
CA ASP A 112 2.71 -7.34 9.58
C ASP A 112 2.81 -8.23 10.82
N GLU A 113 2.86 -9.55 10.64
CA GLU A 113 3.01 -10.53 11.72
C GLU A 113 4.29 -10.27 12.54
N GLY A 114 5.39 -9.90 11.86
CA GLY A 114 6.61 -9.47 12.54
C GLY A 114 7.39 -10.62 13.21
N ARG A 115 7.05 -11.87 12.91
CA ARG A 115 7.72 -13.07 13.44
C ARG A 115 7.51 -14.25 12.48
N ASP A 116 8.38 -15.24 12.61
CA ASP A 116 8.12 -16.57 12.06
C ASP A 116 7.23 -17.34 13.05
N ALA A 117 6.03 -17.71 12.62
CA ALA A 117 5.05 -18.42 13.45
C ALA A 117 5.52 -19.83 13.84
N GLU A 118 6.43 -20.44 13.08
CA GLU A 118 7.00 -21.76 13.38
C GLU A 118 8.24 -21.68 14.27
N ALA A 119 8.85 -20.49 14.41
CA ALA A 119 10.00 -20.27 15.27
C ALA A 119 9.62 -20.17 16.75
N SER A 120 10.55 -20.58 17.62
CA SER A 120 10.44 -20.34 19.06
C SER A 120 10.32 -18.84 19.38
N GLU A 121 9.53 -18.50 20.40
CA GLU A 121 9.36 -17.12 20.89
C GLU A 121 10.64 -16.50 21.46
N GLU A 122 11.69 -17.31 21.68
CA GLU A 122 13.01 -16.84 22.09
C GLU A 122 13.81 -16.20 20.94
N HIS A 123 13.36 -16.34 19.69
CA HIS A 123 14.01 -15.75 18.52
C HIS A 123 13.54 -14.31 18.27
N PRO A 124 14.37 -13.47 17.63
CA PRO A 124 13.99 -12.10 17.32
C PRO A 124 12.89 -12.03 16.26
N GLY A 125 12.00 -11.04 16.40
CA GLY A 125 11.05 -10.63 15.37
C GLY A 125 11.53 -9.42 14.55
N TRP A 126 10.64 -8.88 13.73
CA TRP A 126 10.85 -7.66 12.95
C TRP A 126 9.64 -6.73 13.02
N SER A 127 9.84 -5.48 12.64
CA SER A 127 8.76 -4.52 12.43
C SER A 127 9.18 -3.53 11.35
N LEU A 128 8.19 -3.01 10.62
CA LEU A 128 8.39 -1.87 9.74
C LEU A 128 8.02 -0.59 10.50
N VAL A 129 8.88 0.42 10.42
CA VAL A 129 8.68 1.71 11.09
C VAL A 129 8.82 2.85 10.09
N GLU A 130 8.01 3.89 10.24
CA GLU A 130 8.20 5.11 9.44
C GLU A 130 9.51 5.82 9.87
N VAL A 131 10.16 6.45 8.89
CA VAL A 131 11.43 7.16 9.11
C VAL A 131 11.34 8.57 8.53
N GLY A 132 11.35 9.58 9.39
CA GLY A 132 11.38 10.99 8.99
C GLY A 132 10.12 11.49 8.29
N GLY A 133 10.20 12.67 7.66
CA GLY A 133 9.09 13.34 6.96
C GLY A 133 8.72 14.70 7.56
N ALA A 134 7.95 15.50 6.83
CA ALA A 134 7.62 16.87 7.22
C ALA A 134 6.80 16.98 8.53
N HIS A 135 6.22 15.88 9.00
CA HIS A 135 5.44 15.78 10.24
C HIS A 135 6.04 14.74 11.20
N ALA A 136 7.35 14.49 11.10
CA ALA A 136 8.00 13.40 11.84
C ALA A 136 7.81 13.58 13.36
N GLY A 137 6.93 12.75 13.93
CA GLY A 137 6.90 12.42 15.35
C GLY A 137 7.90 11.30 15.69
N PRO A 138 7.78 10.67 16.86
CA PRO A 138 8.50 9.42 17.12
C PRO A 138 8.14 8.39 16.04
N SER A 139 9.12 7.59 15.59
CA SER A 139 8.89 6.53 14.60
C SER A 139 7.71 5.64 15.02
N ARG A 140 6.62 5.68 14.24
CA ARG A 140 5.44 4.84 14.42
C ARG A 140 5.60 3.53 13.63
N ARG A 141 5.11 2.43 14.19
CA ARG A 141 5.06 1.13 13.49
C ARG A 141 4.03 1.21 12.37
N ILE A 142 4.40 0.66 11.22
CA ILE A 142 3.53 0.47 10.07
C ILE A 142 2.99 -0.97 10.18
N GLU A 143 1.68 -1.11 10.24
CA GLU A 143 0.97 -2.38 10.43
C GLU A 143 -0.22 -2.46 9.47
N GLY A 144 -0.78 -3.67 9.31
CA GLY A 144 -1.96 -3.99 8.51
C GLY A 144 -1.80 -3.75 7.00
N LEU A 145 -0.57 -3.72 6.49
CA LEU A 145 -0.27 -3.50 5.08
C LEU A 145 -1.08 -4.39 4.14
N HIS A 146 -1.29 -5.66 4.50
CA HIS A 146 -2.03 -6.61 3.68
C HIS A 146 -3.50 -6.21 3.46
N GLU A 147 -4.12 -5.45 4.37
CA GLU A 147 -5.55 -5.10 4.31
C GLU A 147 -5.88 -4.11 3.18
N ASP A 148 -4.91 -3.27 2.78
CA ASP A 148 -5.10 -2.22 1.77
C ASP A 148 -4.43 -2.54 0.42
N LEU A 149 -3.88 -3.74 0.26
CA LEU A 149 -3.44 -4.20 -1.06
C LEU A 149 -4.67 -4.52 -1.91
N GLN A 150 -5.10 -3.56 -2.73
CA GLN A 150 -6.19 -3.81 -3.69
C GLN A 150 -5.75 -4.81 -4.79
N PRO A 151 -6.67 -5.58 -5.38
CA PRO A 151 -6.40 -6.40 -6.57
C PRO A 151 -5.85 -5.62 -7.78
#